data_AF-A0A4P9ZAV7-F1
#
_entry.id   AF-A0A4P9ZAV7-F1
#
_cell.length_a   1.000
_cell.length_b   1.000
_cell.length_c   1.000
_cell.angle_alpha   90.00
_cell.angle_beta   90.00
_cell.angle_gamma   90.00
#
_symmetry.space_group_name_H-M   'P 1'
#
loop_
_entity.id
_entity.type
_entity.pdbx_description
1 polymer ?
#
loop_
_entity_poly.entity_id
_entity_poly.type
_entity_poly.pdbx_seq_one_letter_code
_entity_poly.pdbx_strand_id
1 'polypeptide(L)'
;MSIQMSLVFGVLITEMVVLLIYLLPMPFIVRQKLVDGAAAVRRNTNFKVALVFSTVLMSLQFMDCLKKLKRYAHTDNPYFAQNAVRGSDMLYDQLALKFYAQRNLYITGAVLYLGLSINTV
;
A
#
# COMPACT_ATOMS: atom_id res chain seq x y z
N MET A 1 10.75 -10.02 4.09
CA MET A 1 10.29 -8.63 3.88
C MET A 1 10.94 -7.75 4.92
N SER A 2 11.24 -6.48 4.62
CA SER A 2 11.60 -5.52 5.68
C SER A 2 10.44 -5.40 6.68
N ILE A 3 10.75 -5.12 7.95
CA ILE A 3 9.75 -4.97 9.02
C ILE A 3 8.70 -3.92 8.67
N GLN A 4 9.12 -2.85 7.97
CA GLN A 4 8.25 -1.81 7.45
C GLN A 4 7.21 -2.39 6.48
N MET A 5 7.62 -3.22 5.52
CA MET A 5 6.70 -3.81 4.54
C MET A 5 5.77 -4.85 5.17
N SER A 6 6.20 -5.53 6.23
CA SER A 6 5.32 -6.42 7.00
C SER A 6 4.21 -5.64 7.73
N LEU A 7 4.51 -4.46 8.27
CA LEU A 7 3.50 -3.59 8.88
C LEU A 7 2.49 -3.09 7.85
N VAL A 8 2.96 -2.61 6.68
CA VAL A 8 2.06 -2.18 5.58
C VAL A 8 1.15 -3.33 5.15
N PHE A 9 1.70 -4.54 5.06
CA PHE A 9 0.92 -5.73 4.73
C PHE A 9 -0.13 -6.08 5.80
N GLY A 10 0.19 -5.92 7.09
CA GLY A 10 -0.77 -6.09 8.18
C GLY A 10 -1.93 -5.08 8.12
N VAL A 11 -1.64 -3.83 7.77
CA VAL A 11 -2.66 -2.79 7.53
C VAL A 11 -3.56 -3.21 6.36
N LEU A 12 -2.97 -3.67 5.25
CA LEU A 12 -3.72 -4.15 4.08
C LEU A 12 -4.71 -5.25 4.44
N ILE A 13 -4.27 -6.29 5.17
CA ILE A 13 -5.15 -7.38 5.60
C ILE A 13 -6.29 -6.84 6.45
N THR A 14 -5.99 -5.92 7.37
CA THR A 14 -7.00 -5.31 8.24
C THR A 14 -8.05 -4.56 7.42
N GLU A 15 -7.63 -3.75 6.46
CA GLU A 15 -8.54 -3.02 5.56
C GLU A 15 -9.40 -3.95 4.72
N MET A 16 -8.83 -5.04 4.18
CA MET A 16 -9.59 -6.04 3.43
C MET A 16 -10.65 -6.72 4.30
N VAL A 17 -10.31 -7.11 5.53
CA VAL A 17 -11.27 -7.72 6.46
C VAL A 17 -12.39 -6.73 6.81
N VAL A 18 -12.05 -5.47 7.09
CA VAL A 18 -13.05 -4.43 7.39
C VAL A 18 -14.00 -4.22 6.21
N LEU A 19 -13.48 -4.12 4.98
CA LEU A 19 -14.32 -3.98 3.79
C LEU A 19 -15.20 -5.19 3.55
N LEU A 20 -14.68 -6.41 3.74
CA LEU A 20 -15.47 -7.63 3.60
C LEU A 20 -16.62 -7.66 4.60
N ILE A 21 -16.38 -7.24 5.85
CA ILE A 21 -17.43 -7.11 6.86
C ILE A 21 -18.48 -6.09 6.41
N TYR A 22 -18.07 -4.92 5.90
CA TYR A 22 -19.02 -3.90 5.43
C TYR A 22 -19.82 -4.31 4.18
N LEU A 23 -19.21 -5.09 3.28
CA LEU A 23 -19.84 -5.53 2.03
C LEU A 23 -20.83 -6.68 2.24
N LEU A 24 -20.67 -7.45 3.32
CA LEU A 24 -21.50 -8.61 3.59
C LEU A 24 -22.95 -8.19 3.90
N PRO A 25 -23.98 -8.79 3.26
CA PRO A 25 -25.37 -8.47 3.54
C PRO A 25 -25.76 -8.97 4.93
N MET A 26 -25.51 -8.15 5.95
CA MET A 26 -25.84 -8.45 7.34
C MET A 26 -27.27 -8.01 7.70
N PRO A 27 -27.91 -8.69 8.67
CA PRO A 27 -29.20 -8.28 9.18
C PRO A 27 -29.12 -6.89 9.81
N PHE A 28 -30.18 -6.09 9.65
CA PHE A 28 -30.25 -4.66 9.97
C PHE A 28 -29.73 -4.33 11.38
N ILE A 29 -30.05 -5.16 12.37
CA ILE A 29 -29.67 -4.97 13.78
C ILE A 29 -28.13 -5.00 13.97
N VAL A 30 -27.44 -5.89 13.26
CA VAL A 30 -25.97 -6.02 13.35
C VAL A 30 -25.29 -4.87 12.62
N ARG A 31 -25.81 -4.51 11.45
CA ARG A 31 -25.31 -3.38 10.65
C ARG A 31 -25.41 -2.06 11.43
N GLN A 32 -26.53 -1.82 12.11
CA GLN A 32 -26.71 -0.62 12.92
C GLN A 32 -25.65 -0.52 14.03
N LYS A 33 -25.41 -1.60 14.77
CA LYS A 33 -24.39 -1.62 15.84
C LYS A 33 -22.97 -1.40 15.31
N LEU A 34 -22.64 -1.96 14.14
CA LEU A 34 -21.33 -1.77 13.51
C LEU A 34 -21.12 -0.32 13.08
N VAL A 35 -22.12 0.30 12.45
CA VAL A 35 -22.05 1.70 12.03
C VAL A 35 -21.99 2.63 13.23
N ASP A 36 -22.81 2.40 14.26
CA ASP A 36 -22.81 3.20 15.48
C ASP A 36 -21.46 3.08 16.22
N GLY A 37 -20.89 1.88 16.28
CA GLY A 37 -19.56 1.62 16.83
C GLY A 37 -18.44 2.33 16.04
N ALA A 38 -18.46 2.22 14.71
CA ALA A 38 -17.50 2.90 13.85
C ALA A 38 -17.62 4.44 13.95
N ALA A 39 -18.84 4.96 14.04
CA ALA A 39 -19.11 6.37 14.25
C ALA A 39 -18.59 6.86 15.61
N ALA A 40 -18.73 6.06 16.67
CA ALA A 40 -18.19 6.37 17.99
C ALA A 40 -16.65 6.43 17.97
N VAL A 41 -15.99 5.49 17.30
CA VAL A 41 -14.52 5.50 17.15
C VAL A 41 -14.06 6.71 16.33
N ARG A 42 -14.77 7.03 15.24
CA ARG A 42 -14.45 8.17 14.36
C ARG A 42 -14.68 9.53 15.01
N ARG A 43 -15.53 9.61 16.03
CA ARG A 43 -15.75 10.83 16.83
C ARG A 43 -14.51 11.22 17.65
N ASN A 44 -13.63 10.28 17.96
CA ASN A 44 -12.41 10.57 18.72
C ASN A 44 -11.38 11.31 17.84
N THR A 45 -11.03 12.54 18.23
CA THR A 45 -10.06 13.37 17.52
C THR A 45 -8.70 12.68 17.38
N ASN A 46 -8.25 11.95 18.40
CA ASN A 46 -6.96 11.24 18.36
C ASN A 46 -6.93 10.19 17.25
N PHE A 47 -8.03 9.46 17.08
CA PHE A 47 -8.15 8.45 16.04
C PHE A 47 -8.18 9.08 14.65
N LYS A 48 -8.89 10.20 14.48
CA LYS A 48 -8.91 10.95 13.23
C LYS A 48 -7.51 11.45 12.84
N VAL A 49 -6.76 12.00 13.80
CA VAL A 49 -5.38 12.45 13.57
C VAL A 49 -4.48 11.28 13.17
N ALA A 50 -4.58 10.15 13.88
CA ALA A 50 -3.81 8.94 13.56
C ALA A 50 -4.11 8.41 12.15
N LEU A 51 -5.39 8.39 11.73
CA LEU A 51 -5.78 7.99 10.38
C LEU A 51 -5.21 8.91 9.30
N VAL A 52 -5.33 10.22 9.48
CA VAL A 52 -4.80 11.20 8.51
C VAL A 52 -3.28 11.07 8.42
N PHE A 53 -2.60 10.98 9.56
CA PHE A 53 -1.15 10.82 9.61
C PHE A 53 -0.69 9.52 8.91
N SER A 54 -1.34 8.39 9.20
CA SER A 54 -1.07 7.11 8.55
C SER A 54 -1.28 7.20 7.02
N THR A 55 -2.36 7.84 6.58
CA THR A 55 -2.67 8.02 5.15
C THR A 55 -1.60 8.84 4.43
N VAL A 56 -1.11 9.91 5.06
CA VAL A 56 -0.02 10.74 4.51
C VAL A 56 1.28 9.93 4.44
N LEU A 57 1.61 9.16 5.47
CA LEU A 57 2.79 8.29 5.47
C LEU A 57 2.74 7.23 4.35
N MET A 58 1.59 6.57 4.15
CA MET A 58 1.42 5.60 3.07
C MET A 58 1.55 6.27 1.70
N SER A 59 1.04 7.50 1.55
CA SER A 59 1.16 8.29 0.31
C SER A 59 2.62 8.63 -0.01
N LEU A 60 3.41 9.01 1.00
CA LEU A 60 4.84 9.24 0.85
C LEU A 60 5.59 7.97 0.45
N GLN A 61 5.30 6.84 1.12
CA GLN A 61 5.90 5.55 0.78
C GLN A 61 5.56 5.11 -0.65
N PHE A 62 4.33 5.34 -1.10
CA PHE A 62 3.91 5.07 -2.46
C PHE A 62 4.68 5.94 -3.47
N MET A 63 4.85 7.23 -3.20
CA MET A 63 5.69 8.13 -4.01
C MET A 63 7.15 7.67 -4.08
N ASP A 64 7.72 7.23 -2.96
CA ASP A 64 9.08 6.70 -2.94
C ASP A 64 9.22 5.42 -3.77
N CYS A 65 8.22 4.53 -3.74
CA CYS A 65 8.19 3.35 -4.58
C CYS A 65 8.08 3.70 -6.07
N LEU A 66 7.27 4.70 -6.44
CA LEU A 66 7.19 5.19 -7.82
C LEU A 66 8.52 5.77 -8.31
N LYS A 67 9.19 6.58 -7.50
CA LYS A 67 10.50 7.15 -7.85
C LYS A 67 11.53 6.05 -8.08
N LYS A 68 11.59 5.05 -7.19
CA LYS A 68 12.46 3.88 -7.34
C LYS A 68 12.16 3.12 -8.64
N LEU A 69 10.88 2.85 -8.92
CA LEU A 69 10.49 2.12 -10.14
C LEU A 69 10.83 2.90 -11.42
N LYS A 70 10.60 4.22 -11.45
CA LYS A 70 10.99 5.09 -12.58
C LYS A 70 12.49 5.06 -12.84
N ARG A 71 13.31 5.09 -11.77
CA ARG A 71 14.77 4.97 -11.89
C ARG A 71 15.19 3.67 -12.56
N TYR A 72 14.58 2.54 -12.18
CA TYR A 72 14.87 1.25 -12.82
C TYR A 72 14.36 1.20 -14.27
N ALA A 73 13.19 1.79 -14.57
CA ALA A 73 12.65 1.84 -15.93
C ALA A 73 13.53 2.66 -16.91
N HIS A 74 14.19 3.72 -16.45
CA HIS A 74 15.12 4.49 -17.29
C HIS A 74 16.46 3.75 -17.54
N THR A 75 16.77 2.74 -16.74
CA THR A 75 17.98 1.91 -16.90
C THR A 75 17.80 0.84 -18.00
N ASP A 76 16.56 0.52 -18.39
CA ASP A 76 16.22 -0.40 -19.50
C ASP A 76 16.46 0.21 -20.90
N ASN A 77 17.03 1.42 -21.00
CA ASN A 77 17.32 2.06 -22.28
C ASN A 77 18.55 1.39 -22.94
N PRO A 78 18.44 0.81 -24.15
CA PRO A 78 19.51 0.00 -24.76
C PRO A 78 20.84 0.74 -24.94
N TYR A 79 20.82 2.07 -25.05
CA TYR A 79 22.02 2.91 -25.12
C TYR A 79 22.85 2.94 -23.83
N PHE A 80 22.26 2.72 -22.66
CA PHE A 80 23.00 2.59 -21.39
C PHE A 80 23.38 1.14 -21.07
N ALA A 81 22.61 0.17 -21.58
CA ALA A 81 22.89 -1.26 -21.43
C ALA A 81 24.15 -1.71 -22.18
N GLN A 82 24.59 -0.99 -23.20
CA GLN A 82 25.81 -1.31 -23.96
C GLN A 82 27.09 -1.22 -23.12
N ASN A 83 27.09 -0.47 -22.02
CA ASN A 83 28.20 -0.45 -21.05
C ASN A 83 28.08 -1.51 -19.94
N ALA A 84 26.95 -2.22 -19.86
CA ALA A 84 26.67 -3.25 -18.84
C ALA A 84 26.99 -4.68 -19.31
N VAL A 85 27.55 -4.86 -20.51
CA VAL A 85 27.98 -6.16 -21.08
C VAL A 85 29.12 -6.82 -20.28
N ARG A 86 29.61 -6.20 -19.20
CA ARG A 86 30.68 -6.74 -18.34
C ARG A 86 30.22 -7.54 -17.11
N GLY A 87 28.93 -7.77 -16.88
CA GLY A 87 28.50 -8.60 -15.75
C GLY A 87 27.06 -9.08 -15.84
N SER A 88 26.86 -10.30 -16.35
CA SER A 88 25.56 -10.99 -16.35
C SER A 88 24.90 -11.05 -14.97
N ASP A 89 25.70 -11.20 -13.90
CA ASP A 89 25.19 -11.30 -12.52
C ASP A 89 24.62 -9.96 -12.01
N MET A 90 25.19 -8.83 -12.44
CA MET A 90 24.70 -7.49 -12.07
C MET A 90 23.31 -7.20 -12.66
N LEU A 91 22.98 -7.81 -13.80
CA LEU A 91 21.69 -7.66 -14.47
C LEU A 91 20.58 -8.40 -13.72
N TYR A 92 20.87 -9.62 -13.22
CA TYR A 92 19.90 -10.39 -12.43
C TYR A 92 19.53 -9.71 -11.11
N ASP A 93 20.51 -9.14 -10.40
CA ASP A 93 20.26 -8.39 -9.16
C ASP A 93 19.41 -7.14 -9.40
N GLN A 94 19.67 -6.40 -10.49
CA GLN A 94 18.86 -5.23 -10.85
C GLN A 94 17.41 -5.61 -11.18
N LEU A 95 17.22 -6.74 -11.88
CA LEU A 95 15.89 -7.25 -12.21
C LEU A 95 15.14 -7.67 -10.94
N ALA A 96 15.81 -8.35 -9.99
CA ALA A 96 15.24 -8.70 -8.70
C ALA A 96 14.82 -7.45 -7.89
N LEU A 97 15.66 -6.42 -7.85
CA LEU A 97 15.35 -5.14 -7.20
C LEU A 97 14.14 -4.44 -7.83
N LYS A 98 14.02 -4.48 -9.17
CA LYS A 98 12.85 -3.97 -9.90
C LYS A 98 11.57 -4.72 -9.51
N PHE A 99 11.60 -6.06 -9.46
CA PHE A 99 10.46 -6.85 -9.01
C PHE A 99 10.06 -6.53 -7.56
N TYR A 100 11.03 -6.36 -6.67
CA TYR A 100 10.75 -5.96 -5.29
C TYR A 100 10.13 -4.57 -5.20
N ALA A 101 10.63 -3.60 -5.96
CA ALA A 101 10.05 -2.26 -6.01
C ALA A 101 8.61 -2.28 -6.55
N GLN A 102 8.34 -3.06 -7.60
CA GLN A 102 7.01 -3.21 -8.18
C GLN A 102 6.02 -3.85 -7.20
N ARG A 103 6.41 -4.93 -6.51
CA ARG A 103 5.57 -5.56 -5.48
C ARG A 103 5.24 -4.60 -4.35
N ASN A 104 6.24 -3.87 -3.85
CA ASN A 104 6.05 -2.92 -2.75
C ASN A 104 5.14 -1.76 -3.17
N LEU A 105 5.23 -1.31 -4.43
CA LEU A 105 4.33 -0.32 -5.02
C LEU A 105 2.88 -0.82 -5.03
N TYR A 106 2.63 -2.06 -5.45
CA TYR A 106 1.28 -2.62 -5.46
C TYR A 106 0.68 -2.74 -4.07
N ILE A 107 1.45 -3.22 -3.09
CA ILE A 107 0.98 -3.34 -1.70
C ILE A 107 0.62 -1.97 -1.13
N THR A 108 1.51 -0.98 -1.26
CA THR A 108 1.28 0.38 -0.75
C THR A 108 0.13 1.09 -1.49
N GLY A 109 0.01 0.90 -2.80
CA GLY A 109 -1.10 1.42 -3.60
C GLY A 109 -2.44 0.80 -3.22
N ALA A 110 -2.48 -0.51 -2.97
CA ALA A 110 -3.68 -1.19 -2.52
C ALA A 110 -4.16 -0.68 -1.15
N VAL A 111 -3.25 -0.48 -0.19
CA VAL A 111 -3.58 0.12 1.12
C VAL A 111 -4.22 1.50 0.94
N LEU A 112 -3.61 2.38 0.13
CA LEU A 112 -4.18 3.70 -0.11
C LEU A 112 -5.57 3.65 -0.76
N TYR A 113 -5.75 2.75 -1.72
CA TYR A 113 -7.04 2.57 -2.39
C TYR A 113 -8.12 2.06 -1.43
N LEU A 114 -7.83 1.05 -0.61
CA LEU A 114 -8.79 0.49 0.33
C LEU A 114 -9.08 1.47 1.47
N GLY A 115 -8.07 2.17 2.00
CA GLY A 115 -8.26 3.20 3.01
C GLY A 115 -9.18 4.33 2.55
N LEU A 116 -9.05 4.78 1.30
CA LEU A 116 -9.99 5.73 0.69
C LEU A 116 -11.38 5.11 0.49
N SER A 117 -11.47 3.87 0.04
CA SER A 117 -12.75 3.18 -0.17
C SER A 117 -13.53 3.02 1.13
N ILE A 118 -12.87 2.65 2.24
CA ILE A 118 -13.46 2.51 3.58
C ILE A 118 -14.02 3.84 4.08
N ASN A 119 -13.39 4.95 3.74
CA ASN A 119 -13.85 6.27 4.14
C ASN A 119 -15.15 6.68 3.41
N THR A 120 -15.41 6.11 2.24
CA THR A 120 -16.58 6.42 1.40
C THR A 120 -17.79 5.55 1.70
N VAL A 121 -17.58 4.30 2.13
CA VAL A 121 -18.67 3.37 2.55
C VAL A 121 -19.21 3.67 3.94
#